data_AF-A0A8W7K7R2-F1
#
_entry.id   AF-A0A8W7K7R2-F1
#
_cell.length_a   1.000
_cell.length_b   1.000
_cell.length_c   1.000
_cell.angle_alpha   90.00
_cell.angle_beta   90.00
_cell.angle_gamma   90.00
#
_symmetry.space_group_name_H-M   'P 1'
#
loop_
_entity.id
_entity.type
_entity.pdbx_description
1 polymer ?
#
loop_
_entity_poly.entity_id
_entity_poly.type
_entity_poly.pdbx_seq_one_letter_code
_entity_poly.pdbx_strand_id
1 'polypeptide(L)'
;MFLILEIVNDKGGTEWKVAPRRWVCTSKNTQRTVLFWPNEISVERQTQLAIEGTCKPLKSWMRKECVIKCEFPTYEAANNELQAMSTQHINQINEEYPLNTKDLVVESFESPCATVPDEDASTLASIKSMLQSLIAKSAQIEKQNADILEQNSRIANEMYRLEQRIKTMEQTVEEMALYQFHPMQTVEQLTELDEKLNDESFNVALVQWLLLKINNDGAESRMKSCINLLCSSQLLSEVKWSNIVGLNNFLNVFKIVGKTPSEHVTLNSVDNFFRKHLTYCKKRAVVSLNSTRDKDAESDVTIHQEDSSISANENSEFVEVNRRLEEASIIMYETDIIM
;
A
#
# COMPACT_ATOMS: atom_id res chain seq x y z
N MET A 1 -6.56 -11.02 -22.98
CA MET A 1 -7.96 -11.44 -22.80
C MET A 1 -8.42 -11.07 -21.40
N PHE A 2 -9.53 -10.34 -21.35
CA PHE A 2 -10.15 -9.76 -20.17
C PHE A 2 -11.59 -10.25 -20.08
N LEU A 3 -12.12 -10.31 -18.87
CA LEU A 3 -13.44 -10.82 -18.55
C LEU A 3 -14.22 -9.73 -17.82
N ILE A 4 -15.51 -9.62 -18.13
CA ILE A 4 -16.45 -8.91 -17.25
C ILE A 4 -17.07 -9.95 -16.32
N LEU A 5 -16.97 -9.70 -15.03
CA LEU A 5 -17.35 -10.60 -13.96
C LEU A 5 -18.40 -9.94 -13.09
N GLU A 6 -19.42 -10.70 -12.71
CA GLU A 6 -20.33 -10.35 -11.63
C GLU A 6 -19.86 -11.01 -10.33
N ILE A 7 -19.69 -10.21 -9.28
CA ILE A 7 -19.28 -10.66 -7.95
C ILE A 7 -20.25 -10.14 -6.89
N VAL A 8 -20.32 -10.84 -5.77
CA VAL A 8 -21.10 -10.41 -4.61
C VAL A 8 -20.17 -9.60 -3.70
N ASN A 9 -20.56 -8.36 -3.40
CA ASN A 9 -19.84 -7.50 -2.48
C ASN A 9 -20.11 -7.90 -1.02
N ASP A 10 -19.37 -7.30 -0.09
CA ASP A 10 -19.42 -7.69 1.32
C ASP A 10 -20.76 -7.31 1.99
N LYS A 11 -21.58 -6.50 1.32
CA LYS A 11 -22.95 -6.14 1.72
C LYS A 11 -24.02 -7.05 1.10
N GLY A 12 -23.61 -8.08 0.35
CA GLY A 12 -24.52 -8.99 -0.36
C GLY A 12 -25.10 -8.43 -1.66
N GLY A 13 -24.72 -7.22 -2.07
CA GLY A 13 -25.10 -6.65 -3.37
C GLY A 13 -24.23 -7.19 -4.50
N THR A 14 -24.74 -7.17 -5.73
CA THR A 14 -23.95 -7.52 -6.90
C THR A 14 -23.15 -6.31 -7.39
N GLU A 15 -21.89 -6.54 -7.77
CA GLU A 15 -21.03 -5.55 -8.42
C GLU A 15 -20.37 -6.18 -9.64
N TRP A 16 -20.11 -5.38 -10.68
CA TRP A 16 -19.46 -5.84 -11.90
C TRP A 16 -18.04 -5.31 -12.00
N LYS A 17 -17.09 -6.16 -12.41
CA LYS A 17 -15.66 -5.80 -12.53
C LYS A 17 -15.04 -6.35 -13.80
N VAL A 18 -14.04 -5.64 -14.32
CA VAL A 18 -13.15 -6.13 -15.37
C VAL A 18 -11.93 -6.79 -14.74
N ALA A 19 -11.59 -8.00 -15.17
CA ALA A 19 -10.39 -8.69 -14.71
C ALA A 19 -9.67 -9.42 -15.87
N PRO A 20 -8.34 -9.56 -15.82
CA PRO A 20 -7.63 -10.48 -16.71
C PRO A 20 -8.11 -11.92 -16.50
N ARG A 21 -8.23 -12.71 -17.58
CA ARG A 21 -8.65 -14.12 -17.51
C ARG A 21 -7.83 -14.96 -16.52
N ARG A 22 -6.52 -14.67 -16.43
CA ARG A 22 -5.57 -15.31 -15.52
C ARG A 22 -5.82 -15.07 -14.03
N TRP A 23 -6.66 -14.09 -13.67
CA TRP A 23 -7.06 -13.83 -12.28
C TRP A 23 -8.30 -14.62 -11.90
N VAL A 24 -8.85 -15.40 -12.83
CA VAL A 24 -10.06 -16.19 -12.62
C VAL A 24 -9.71 -17.66 -12.68
N CYS A 25 -10.16 -18.42 -11.69
CA CYS A 25 -9.99 -19.86 -11.62
C CYS A 25 -11.33 -20.55 -11.45
N THR A 26 -11.63 -21.51 -12.31
CA THR A 26 -12.79 -22.40 -12.15
C THR A 26 -12.33 -23.71 -11.54
N SER A 27 -12.85 -24.01 -10.36
CA SER A 27 -12.57 -25.28 -9.67
C SER A 27 -13.23 -26.44 -10.42
N LYS A 28 -12.45 -27.47 -10.76
CA LYS A 28 -12.97 -28.67 -11.45
C LYS A 28 -14.00 -29.43 -10.62
N ASN A 29 -13.87 -29.41 -9.30
CA ASN A 29 -14.69 -30.23 -8.40
C ASN A 29 -16.02 -29.57 -8.07
N THR A 30 -16.03 -28.25 -7.88
CA THR A 30 -17.22 -27.52 -7.43
C THR A 30 -17.92 -26.76 -8.56
N GLN A 31 -17.29 -26.67 -9.74
CA GLN A 31 -17.69 -25.79 -10.85
C GLN A 31 -17.84 -24.31 -10.45
N ARG A 32 -17.37 -23.93 -9.25
CA ARG A 32 -17.39 -22.54 -8.80
C ARG A 32 -16.24 -21.80 -9.45
N THR A 33 -16.56 -20.62 -9.96
CA THR A 33 -15.58 -19.69 -10.51
C THR A 33 -15.21 -18.67 -9.43
N VAL A 34 -13.91 -18.50 -9.21
CA VAL A 34 -13.35 -17.63 -8.18
C VAL A 34 -12.47 -16.59 -8.85
N LEU A 35 -12.72 -15.33 -8.51
CA LEU A 35 -11.88 -14.18 -8.84
C LEU A 35 -10.86 -13.96 -7.73
N PHE A 36 -9.60 -13.84 -8.10
CA PHE A 36 -8.55 -13.33 -7.23
C PHE A 36 -8.39 -11.84 -7.47
N TRP A 37 -8.64 -11.03 -6.45
CA TRP A 37 -8.62 -9.57 -6.53
C TRP A 37 -7.51 -9.00 -5.64
N PRO A 38 -6.63 -8.11 -6.16
CA PRO A 38 -5.60 -7.48 -5.33
C PRO A 38 -6.22 -6.63 -4.21
N ASN A 39 -5.63 -6.67 -3.02
CA ASN A 39 -6.05 -5.83 -1.88
C ASN A 39 -5.57 -4.37 -1.99
N GLU A 40 -5.11 -3.96 -3.18
CA GLU A 40 -4.59 -2.63 -3.44
C GLU A 40 -5.71 -1.58 -3.34
N ILE A 41 -5.43 -0.41 -2.77
CA ILE A 41 -6.47 0.59 -2.48
C ILE A 41 -6.71 1.51 -3.69
N SER A 42 -5.69 1.78 -4.50
CA SER A 42 -5.80 2.64 -5.69
C SER A 42 -6.38 1.90 -6.90
N VAL A 43 -7.43 2.48 -7.50
CA VAL A 43 -8.09 1.98 -8.72
C VAL A 43 -7.12 2.05 -9.92
N GLU A 44 -6.30 3.09 -9.97
CA GLU A 44 -5.28 3.30 -11.00
C GLU A 44 -4.25 2.16 -10.97
N ARG A 45 -3.77 1.82 -9.77
CA ARG A 45 -2.80 0.74 -9.61
C ARG A 45 -3.41 -0.62 -9.95
N GLN A 46 -4.65 -0.89 -9.54
CA GLN A 46 -5.37 -2.12 -9.93
C GLN A 46 -5.50 -2.25 -11.45
N THR A 47 -5.86 -1.14 -12.12
CA THR A 47 -5.97 -1.07 -13.58
C THR A 47 -4.63 -1.37 -14.25
N GLN A 48 -3.55 -0.77 -13.74
CA GLN A 48 -2.19 -1.02 -14.23
C GLN A 48 -1.79 -2.50 -14.07
N LEU A 49 -2.02 -3.10 -12.89
CA LEU A 49 -1.74 -4.53 -12.63
C LEU A 49 -2.53 -5.45 -13.60
N ALA A 50 -3.75 -5.06 -13.94
CA ALA A 50 -4.59 -5.80 -14.88
C ALA A 50 -4.01 -5.72 -16.30
N ILE A 51 -3.64 -4.53 -16.76
CA ILE A 51 -3.15 -4.25 -18.12
C ILE A 51 -1.75 -4.85 -18.35
N GLU A 52 -0.82 -4.67 -17.41
CA GLU A 52 0.60 -5.02 -17.59
C GLU A 52 0.84 -6.50 -17.86
N GLY A 53 -0.12 -7.38 -17.60
CA GLY A 53 0.03 -8.77 -18.03
C GLY A 53 1.11 -9.55 -17.26
N THR A 54 1.73 -8.98 -16.22
CA THR A 54 2.83 -9.59 -15.43
C THR A 54 2.38 -10.15 -14.09
N CYS A 55 1.36 -9.55 -13.47
CA CYS A 55 0.96 -9.90 -12.10
C CYS A 55 0.17 -11.22 -12.00
N LYS A 56 0.75 -12.18 -11.26
CA LYS A 56 0.11 -13.44 -10.86
C LYS A 56 -0.64 -13.23 -9.54
N PRO A 57 -1.82 -13.86 -9.35
CA PRO A 57 -2.51 -13.85 -8.07
C PRO A 57 -1.60 -14.29 -6.91
N LEU A 58 -1.53 -13.48 -5.86
CA LEU A 58 -0.76 -13.79 -4.65
C LEU A 58 -1.63 -14.46 -3.58
N LYS A 59 -1.01 -15.14 -2.62
CA LYS A 59 -1.72 -15.72 -1.47
C LYS A 59 -2.45 -14.67 -0.64
N SER A 60 -1.96 -13.43 -0.65
CA SER A 60 -2.57 -12.29 0.05
C SER A 60 -3.80 -11.73 -0.66
N TRP A 61 -4.02 -12.03 -1.94
CA TRP A 61 -5.16 -11.47 -2.69
C TRP A 61 -6.49 -12.02 -2.20
N MET A 62 -7.50 -11.16 -2.22
CA MET A 62 -8.87 -11.50 -1.86
C MET A 62 -9.45 -12.51 -2.86
N ARG A 63 -10.24 -13.46 -2.34
CA ARG A 63 -10.93 -14.46 -3.15
C ARG A 63 -12.42 -14.17 -3.09
N LYS A 64 -13.04 -13.96 -4.25
CA LYS A 64 -14.49 -13.74 -4.36
C LYS A 64 -15.09 -14.72 -5.35
N GLU A 65 -16.23 -15.33 -5.00
CA GLU A 65 -17.00 -16.10 -5.97
C GLU A 65 -17.53 -15.15 -7.06
N CYS A 66 -17.48 -15.61 -8.31
CA CYS A 66 -17.83 -14.78 -9.46
C CYS A 66 -18.55 -15.57 -10.55
N VAL A 67 -19.28 -14.83 -11.40
CA VAL A 67 -19.92 -15.34 -12.61
C VAL A 67 -19.34 -14.58 -13.82
N ILE A 68 -18.83 -15.31 -14.80
CA ILE A 68 -18.30 -14.72 -16.03
C ILE A 68 -19.48 -14.33 -16.93
N LYS A 69 -19.56 -13.05 -17.31
CA LYS A 69 -20.59 -12.53 -18.22
C LYS A 69 -20.12 -12.52 -19.67
N CYS A 70 -18.96 -11.90 -19.91
CA CYS A 70 -18.46 -11.64 -21.25
C CYS A 70 -16.92 -11.73 -21.30
N GLU A 71 -16.36 -12.03 -22.47
CA GLU A 71 -14.91 -12.03 -22.73
C GLU A 71 -14.52 -11.00 -23.80
N PHE A 72 -13.38 -10.34 -23.62
CA PHE A 72 -12.87 -9.30 -24.51
C PHE A 72 -11.35 -9.45 -24.74
N PRO A 73 -10.84 -9.02 -25.90
CA PRO A 73 -9.40 -9.09 -26.19
C PRO A 73 -8.59 -8.12 -25.34
N THR A 74 -9.07 -6.88 -25.15
CA THR A 74 -8.40 -5.78 -24.48
C THR A 74 -9.16 -5.30 -23.23
N TYR A 75 -8.44 -4.67 -22.30
CA TYR A 75 -9.03 -4.10 -21.09
C TYR A 75 -10.00 -2.97 -21.42
N GLU A 76 -9.60 -2.07 -22.33
CA GLU A 76 -10.40 -0.92 -22.74
C GLU A 76 -11.75 -1.33 -23.35
N ALA A 77 -11.77 -2.35 -24.22
CA ALA A 77 -13.01 -2.87 -24.78
C ALA A 77 -13.95 -3.42 -23.70
N ALA A 78 -13.42 -4.19 -22.74
CA ALA A 78 -14.21 -4.68 -21.61
C ALA A 78 -14.72 -3.54 -20.71
N ASN A 79 -13.90 -2.52 -20.48
CA ASN A 79 -14.25 -1.40 -19.62
C ASN A 79 -15.33 -0.51 -20.26
N ASN A 80 -15.24 -0.25 -21.57
CA ASN A 80 -16.25 0.50 -22.30
C ASN A 80 -17.60 -0.23 -22.29
N GLU A 81 -17.60 -1.55 -22.48
CA GLU A 81 -18.82 -2.36 -22.37
C GLU A 81 -19.39 -2.33 -20.94
N LEU A 82 -18.53 -2.44 -19.92
CA LEU A 82 -18.95 -2.35 -18.51
C LEU A 82 -19.66 -1.02 -18.21
N GLN A 83 -19.13 0.10 -18.74
CA GLN A 83 -19.75 1.42 -18.59
C GLN A 83 -21.10 1.50 -19.33
N ALA A 84 -21.19 0.91 -20.53
CA ALA A 84 -22.44 0.83 -21.27
C ALA A 84 -23.52 0.04 -20.51
N MET A 85 -23.18 -1.12 -19.95
CA MET A 85 -24.09 -1.93 -19.14
C MET A 85 -24.54 -1.19 -17.86
N SER A 86 -23.64 -0.47 -17.21
CA SER A 86 -23.96 0.31 -16.01
C SER A 86 -24.95 1.45 -16.32
N THR A 87 -24.78 2.11 -17.46
CA THR A 87 -25.68 3.19 -17.91
C THR A 87 -27.09 2.66 -18.22
N GLN A 88 -27.19 1.49 -18.86
CA GLN A 88 -28.48 0.85 -19.12
C GLN A 88 -29.24 0.49 -17.83
N HIS A 89 -28.53 -0.02 -16.83
CA HIS A 89 -29.13 -0.38 -15.54
C HIS A 89 -29.67 0.87 -14.80
N ILE A 90 -28.97 2.00 -14.87
CA ILE A 90 -29.43 3.26 -14.27
C ILE A 90 -30.70 3.78 -14.98
N ASN A 91 -30.75 3.71 -16.30
CA ASN A 91 -31.91 4.19 -17.05
C ASN A 91 -33.16 3.35 -16.82
N GLN A 92 -33.02 2.03 -16.66
CA GLN A 92 -34.16 1.15 -16.31
C GLN A 92 -34.75 1.48 -14.93
N ILE A 93 -33.92 1.81 -13.94
CA ILE A 93 -34.39 2.25 -12.61
C ILE A 93 -35.17 3.57 -12.71
N ASN A 94 -34.77 4.48 -13.60
CA ASN A 94 -35.42 5.78 -13.75
C ASN A 94 -36.74 5.71 -14.54
N GLU A 95 -36.92 4.73 -15.43
CA GLU A 95 -38.18 4.56 -16.18
C GLU A 95 -39.29 3.89 -15.36
N GLU A 96 -38.96 3.14 -14.30
CA GLU A 96 -39.95 2.44 -13.48
C GLU A 96 -40.62 3.34 -12.41
N TYR A 97 -40.07 4.55 -12.17
CA TYR A 97 -40.67 5.58 -11.30
C TYR A 97 -40.48 6.99 -11.87
N PRO A 98 -41.23 7.40 -12.91
CA PRO A 98 -41.24 8.80 -13.30
C PRO A 98 -41.82 9.63 -12.15
N LEU A 99 -40.96 10.36 -11.44
CA LEU A 99 -41.36 11.44 -10.54
C LEU A 99 -42.07 12.50 -11.39
N ASN A 100 -43.40 12.38 -11.47
CA ASN A 100 -44.26 13.27 -12.22
C ASN A 100 -44.36 14.62 -11.48
N THR A 101 -43.40 15.51 -11.71
CA THR A 101 -43.41 16.91 -11.25
C THR A 101 -43.80 17.90 -12.36
N LYS A 102 -44.58 17.45 -13.35
CA LYS A 102 -45.16 18.35 -14.36
C LYS A 102 -46.67 18.29 -14.23
N ASP A 103 -47.20 19.30 -13.55
CA ASP A 103 -48.50 19.95 -13.76
C ASP A 103 -49.09 20.41 -12.42
N LEU A 104 -48.55 21.53 -11.93
CA LEU A 104 -49.31 22.46 -11.12
C LEU A 104 -49.36 23.79 -11.88
N VAL A 105 -50.13 23.78 -12.98
CA VAL A 105 -50.67 25.02 -13.53
C VAL A 105 -51.78 25.45 -12.57
N VAL A 106 -51.50 26.50 -11.79
CA VAL A 106 -52.49 27.16 -10.94
C VAL A 106 -53.46 27.90 -11.85
N GLU A 107 -54.55 27.23 -12.21
CA GLU A 107 -55.68 27.85 -12.89
C GLU A 107 -56.57 28.53 -11.83
N SER A 108 -56.60 29.86 -11.90
CA SER A 108 -57.44 30.73 -11.08
C SER A 108 -58.91 30.56 -11.50
N PHE A 109 -59.65 29.69 -10.83
CA PHE A 109 -61.10 29.63 -10.95
C PHE A 109 -61.76 30.65 -10.01
N GLU A 110 -62.29 31.72 -10.59
CA GLU A 110 -63.36 32.49 -9.95
C GLU A 110 -64.65 31.65 -10.00
N SER A 111 -65.24 31.34 -8.84
CA SER A 111 -66.53 30.67 -8.77
C SER A 111 -67.60 31.55 -8.08
N PRO A 112 -68.82 31.66 -8.66
CA PRO A 112 -69.89 32.50 -8.14
C PRO A 112 -70.55 31.95 -6.88
N CYS A 113 -70.88 32.89 -5.99
CA CYS A 113 -71.55 32.75 -4.70
C CYS A 113 -72.89 31.97 -4.77
N ALA A 114 -73.06 30.99 -3.88
CA ALA A 114 -74.35 30.54 -3.37
C ALA A 114 -74.18 30.07 -1.92
N THR A 115 -75.18 30.37 -1.09
CA THR A 115 -75.11 30.50 0.36
C THR A 115 -75.69 29.30 1.13
N VAL A 116 -75.02 28.95 2.25
CA VAL A 116 -75.47 28.24 3.50
C VAL A 116 -75.44 26.68 3.50
N PRO A 117 -75.15 25.95 4.62
CA PRO A 117 -74.60 26.29 5.95
C PRO A 117 -73.32 25.52 6.40
N ASP A 118 -72.51 26.16 7.25
CA ASP A 118 -71.73 25.62 8.40
C ASP A 118 -70.70 24.48 8.24
N GLU A 119 -70.43 23.97 7.03
CA GLU A 119 -69.22 23.14 6.78
C GLU A 119 -67.98 23.98 6.42
N ASP A 120 -68.18 25.20 5.93
CA ASP A 120 -67.13 26.12 5.48
C ASP A 120 -66.17 26.54 6.61
N ALA A 121 -66.65 26.57 7.85
CA ALA A 121 -65.83 26.92 9.00
C ALA A 121 -64.82 25.80 9.34
N SER A 122 -65.20 24.54 9.17
CA SER A 122 -64.37 23.37 9.49
C SER A 122 -63.27 23.16 8.44
N THR A 123 -63.61 23.31 7.16
CA THR A 123 -62.64 23.23 6.06
C THR A 123 -61.63 24.39 6.11
N LEU A 124 -62.10 25.61 6.40
CA LEU A 124 -61.24 26.77 6.58
C LEU A 124 -60.29 26.63 7.78
N ALA A 125 -60.78 26.10 8.91
CA ALA A 125 -59.95 25.84 10.08
C ALA A 125 -58.84 24.80 9.79
N SER A 126 -59.17 23.76 9.01
CA SER A 126 -58.20 22.74 8.58
C SER A 126 -57.12 23.34 7.66
N ILE A 127 -57.51 24.16 6.68
CA ILE A 127 -56.58 24.86 5.79
C ILE A 127 -55.65 25.78 6.59
N LYS A 128 -56.21 26.56 7.53
CA LYS A 128 -55.43 27.44 8.40
C LYS A 128 -54.41 26.67 9.24
N SER A 129 -54.80 25.53 9.78
CA SER A 129 -53.91 24.63 10.54
C SER A 129 -52.78 24.09 9.65
N MET A 130 -53.08 23.65 8.43
CA MET A 130 -52.07 23.19 7.48
C MET A 130 -51.09 24.30 7.11
N LEU A 131 -51.58 25.52 6.86
CA LEU A 131 -50.73 26.68 6.54
C LEU A 131 -49.80 27.03 7.71
N GLN A 132 -50.32 27.05 8.94
CA GLN A 132 -49.51 27.29 10.14
C GLN A 132 -48.45 26.20 10.33
N SER A 133 -48.81 24.93 10.10
CA SER A 133 -47.85 23.83 10.13
C SER A 133 -46.76 23.98 9.05
N LEU A 134 -47.12 24.44 7.86
CA LEU A 134 -46.17 24.65 6.77
C LEU A 134 -45.18 25.76 7.08
N ILE A 135 -45.65 26.89 7.62
CA ILE A 135 -44.81 28.02 8.06
C ILE A 135 -43.85 27.58 9.17
N ALA A 136 -44.33 26.80 10.14
CA ALA A 136 -43.48 26.28 11.20
C ALA A 136 -42.39 25.33 10.64
N LYS A 137 -42.76 24.46 9.70
CA LYS A 137 -41.80 23.57 9.02
C LYS A 137 -40.79 24.34 8.16
N SER A 138 -41.21 25.38 7.45
CA SER A 138 -40.28 26.19 6.63
C SER A 138 -39.25 26.90 7.50
N ALA A 139 -39.67 27.50 8.62
CA ALA A 139 -38.75 28.12 9.58
C ALA A 139 -37.75 27.10 10.18
N GLN A 140 -38.20 25.87 10.43
CA GLN A 140 -37.31 24.80 10.89
C GLN A 140 -36.27 24.41 9.82
N ILE A 141 -36.68 24.30 8.55
CA ILE A 141 -35.78 24.00 7.44
C ILE A 141 -34.74 25.10 7.27
N GLU A 142 -35.16 26.37 7.34
CA GLU A 142 -34.24 27.52 7.26
C GLU A 142 -33.18 27.46 8.37
N LYS A 143 -33.59 27.12 9.60
CA LYS A 143 -32.66 26.92 10.71
C LYS A 143 -31.68 25.77 10.44
N GLN A 144 -32.18 24.61 9.98
CA GLN A 144 -31.33 23.47 9.65
C GLN A 144 -30.34 23.80 8.54
N ASN A 145 -30.76 24.56 7.53
CA ASN A 145 -29.88 25.00 6.45
C ASN A 145 -28.77 25.92 6.95
N ALA A 146 -29.06 26.81 7.91
CA ALA A 146 -28.05 27.65 8.53
C ALA A 146 -27.02 26.83 9.32
N ASP A 147 -27.48 25.84 10.11
CA ASP A 147 -26.61 24.94 10.87
C ASP A 147 -25.70 24.10 9.94
N ILE A 148 -26.26 23.58 8.84
CA ILE A 148 -25.50 22.83 7.82
C ILE A 148 -24.45 23.72 7.15
N LEU A 149 -24.81 24.96 6.82
CA LEU A 149 -23.87 25.92 6.20
C LEU A 149 -22.69 26.19 7.13
N GLU A 150 -22.95 26.37 8.43
CA GLU A 150 -21.89 26.53 9.44
C GLU A 150 -21.01 25.27 9.51
N GLN A 151 -21.60 24.08 9.56
CA GLN A 151 -20.84 22.83 9.60
C GLN A 151 -19.98 22.64 8.35
N ASN A 152 -20.50 22.95 7.17
CA ASN A 152 -19.76 22.88 5.90
C ASN A 152 -18.55 23.83 5.93
N SER A 153 -18.70 25.03 6.50
CA SER A 153 -17.58 25.96 6.66
C SER A 153 -16.48 25.41 7.59
N ARG A 154 -16.85 24.70 8.65
CA ARG A 154 -15.90 24.05 9.57
C ARG A 154 -15.15 22.92 8.87
N ILE A 155 -15.87 22.05 8.16
CA ILE A 155 -15.30 20.93 7.41
C ILE A 155 -14.32 21.46 6.35
N ALA A 156 -14.69 22.50 5.59
CA ALA A 156 -13.81 23.08 4.58
C ALA A 156 -12.48 23.60 5.19
N ASN A 157 -12.53 24.24 6.36
CA ASN A 157 -11.34 24.69 7.06
C ASN A 157 -10.47 23.53 7.56
N GLU A 158 -11.08 22.45 8.03
CA GLU A 158 -10.33 21.24 8.44
C GLU A 158 -9.68 20.54 7.24
N MET A 159 -10.40 20.42 6.13
CA MET A 159 -9.86 19.88 4.88
C MET A 159 -8.65 20.68 4.41
N TYR A 160 -8.75 22.02 4.38
CA TYR A 160 -7.62 22.87 4.02
C TYR A 160 -6.41 22.64 4.92
N ARG A 161 -6.60 22.50 6.24
CA ARG A 161 -5.50 22.20 7.18
C ARG A 161 -4.87 20.83 6.92
N LEU A 162 -5.68 19.82 6.59
CA LEU A 162 -5.18 18.49 6.26
C LEU A 162 -4.39 18.50 4.95
N GLU A 163 -4.88 19.19 3.92
CA GLU A 163 -4.16 19.34 2.65
C GLU A 163 -2.79 20.00 2.84
N GLN A 164 -2.70 21.06 3.66
CA GLN A 164 -1.41 21.68 3.96
C GLN A 164 -0.46 20.69 4.66
N ARG A 165 -0.95 19.89 5.61
CA ARG A 165 -0.13 18.88 6.30
C ARG A 165 0.36 17.80 5.34
N ILE A 166 -0.51 17.32 4.45
CA ILE A 166 -0.15 16.34 3.42
C ILE A 166 0.94 16.91 2.52
N LYS A 167 0.77 18.13 2.02
CA LYS A 167 1.76 18.80 1.18
C LYS A 167 3.12 18.94 1.87
N THR A 168 3.13 19.33 3.15
CA THR A 168 4.38 19.39 3.94
C THR A 168 5.00 18.01 4.09
N MET A 169 4.21 16.97 4.35
CA MET A 169 4.71 15.60 4.44
C MET A 169 5.30 15.12 3.10
N GLU A 170 4.64 15.38 1.99
CA GLU A 170 5.14 15.04 0.64
C GLU A 170 6.49 15.68 0.36
N GLN A 171 6.63 16.99 0.64
CA GLN A 171 7.91 17.70 0.51
C GLN A 171 9.00 17.07 1.38
N THR A 172 8.70 16.75 2.65
CA THR A 172 9.69 16.10 3.52
C THR A 172 10.07 14.71 3.01
N VAL A 173 9.13 13.94 2.44
CA VAL A 173 9.41 12.61 1.88
C VAL A 173 10.27 12.71 0.63
N GLU A 174 10.03 13.71 -0.23
CA GLU A 174 10.87 13.98 -1.41
C GLU A 174 12.30 14.37 -1.01
N GLU A 175 12.46 15.28 -0.05
CA GLU A 175 13.78 15.67 0.48
C GLU A 175 14.50 14.48 1.12
N MET A 176 13.77 13.63 1.86
CA MET A 176 14.30 12.40 2.46
C MET A 176 14.70 11.35 1.42
N ALA A 177 14.03 11.30 0.27
CA ALA A 177 14.35 10.38 -0.81
C ALA A 177 15.69 10.70 -1.48
N LEU A 178 16.12 11.97 -1.44
CA LEU A 178 17.41 12.42 -1.94
C LEU A 178 18.56 12.16 -0.96
N TYR A 179 18.26 11.93 0.32
CA TYR A 179 19.28 11.57 1.30
C TYR A 179 19.88 10.20 0.96
N GLN A 180 21.22 10.15 0.90
CA GLN A 180 21.96 8.92 0.65
C GLN A 180 23.03 8.73 1.72
N PHE A 181 22.95 7.60 2.44
CA PHE A 181 23.98 7.17 3.36
C PHE A 181 24.92 6.21 2.64
N HIS A 182 26.24 6.43 2.78
CA HIS A 182 27.26 5.54 2.23
C HIS A 182 27.64 4.51 3.30
N PRO A 183 27.52 3.20 3.02
CA PRO A 183 27.86 2.16 4.00
C PRO A 183 29.30 2.28 4.48
N MET A 184 29.49 2.16 5.79
CA MET A 184 30.80 2.22 6.43
C MET A 184 31.63 0.99 6.09
N GLN A 185 32.92 1.21 5.87
CA GLN A 185 33.90 0.20 5.50
C GLN A 185 34.92 -0.05 6.61
N THR A 186 35.12 0.89 7.53
CA THR A 186 36.13 0.79 8.60
C THR A 186 35.55 0.99 10.00
N VAL A 187 36.29 0.55 11.02
CA VAL A 187 35.88 0.67 12.44
C VAL A 187 35.96 2.13 12.91
N GLU A 188 36.84 2.92 12.33
CA GLU A 188 36.98 4.35 12.59
C GLU A 188 35.72 5.10 12.14
N GLN A 189 35.20 4.79 10.94
CA GLN A 189 33.94 5.35 10.44
C GLN A 189 32.75 5.00 11.35
N LEU A 190 32.76 3.81 11.95
CA LEU A 190 31.74 3.40 12.91
C LEU A 190 31.78 4.26 14.18
N THR A 191 32.97 4.58 14.67
CA THR A 191 33.15 5.46 15.84
C THR A 191 32.74 6.90 15.49
N GLU A 192 33.15 7.40 14.32
CA GLU A 192 32.78 8.72 13.83
C GLU A 192 31.26 8.87 13.67
N LEU A 193 30.58 7.82 13.20
CA LEU A 193 29.12 7.80 13.10
C LEU A 193 28.47 7.91 14.48
N ASP A 194 28.95 7.17 15.48
CA ASP A 194 28.41 7.24 16.85
C ASP A 194 28.54 8.64 17.45
N GLU A 195 29.65 9.33 17.16
CA GLU A 195 29.86 10.73 17.54
C GLU A 195 28.92 11.68 16.79
N LYS A 196 28.78 11.52 15.47
CA LYS A 196 27.86 12.32 14.62
C LYS A 196 26.40 12.15 15.02
N LEU A 197 26.02 10.98 15.52
CA LEU A 197 24.67 10.72 16.03
C LEU A 197 24.30 11.51 17.29
N ASN A 198 25.24 12.23 17.91
CA ASN A 198 24.92 13.23 18.95
C ASN A 198 24.25 14.47 18.36
N ASP A 199 24.45 14.77 17.07
CA ASP A 199 23.71 15.83 16.40
C ASP A 199 22.26 15.37 16.17
N GLU A 200 21.32 16.04 16.83
CA GLU A 200 19.91 15.67 16.80
C GLU A 200 19.33 15.74 15.38
N SER A 201 19.72 16.74 14.59
CA SER A 201 19.21 16.92 13.23
C SER A 201 19.70 15.81 12.30
N PHE A 202 20.97 15.43 12.41
CA PHE A 202 21.56 14.32 11.67
C PHE A 202 20.95 12.98 12.10
N ASN A 203 20.78 12.76 13.41
CA ASN A 203 20.18 11.55 13.96
C ASN A 203 18.76 11.34 13.45
N VAL A 204 17.91 12.39 13.54
CA VAL A 204 16.53 12.34 13.04
C VAL A 204 16.49 12.05 11.55
N ALA A 205 17.32 12.73 10.75
CA ALA A 205 17.38 12.50 9.31
C ALA A 205 17.81 11.07 8.96
N LEU A 206 18.86 10.55 9.61
CA LEU A 206 19.34 9.18 9.37
C LEU A 206 18.31 8.13 9.78
N VAL A 207 17.68 8.28 10.95
CA VAL A 207 16.65 7.35 11.43
C VAL A 207 15.43 7.36 10.51
N GLN A 208 14.97 8.53 10.08
CA GLN A 208 13.83 8.63 9.15
C GLN A 208 14.16 8.00 7.79
N TRP A 209 15.36 8.26 7.26
CA TRP A 209 15.85 7.60 6.05
C TRP A 209 15.88 6.07 6.18
N LEU A 210 16.38 5.54 7.31
CA LEU A 210 16.38 4.10 7.58
C LEU A 210 14.97 3.52 7.64
N LEU A 211 14.05 4.19 8.34
CA LEU A 211 12.64 3.76 8.45
C LEU A 211 11.92 3.76 7.08
N LEU A 212 12.28 4.68 6.18
CA LEU A 212 11.77 4.72 4.80
C LEU A 212 12.30 3.58 3.93
N LYS A 213 13.58 3.19 4.09
CA LYS A 213 14.20 2.13 3.30
C LYS A 213 13.88 0.72 3.80
N ILE A 214 13.50 0.57 5.07
CA ILE A 214 13.26 -0.74 5.70
C ILE A 214 11.75 -1.04 5.75
N ASN A 215 11.31 -1.95 4.90
CA ASN A 215 9.92 -2.39 4.78
C ASN A 215 9.61 -3.72 5.51
N ASN A 216 10.49 -4.18 6.39
CA ASN A 216 10.32 -5.45 7.11
C ASN A 216 9.38 -5.32 8.31
N ASP A 217 8.62 -6.39 8.57
CA ASP A 217 7.58 -6.42 9.62
C ASP A 217 8.09 -6.92 10.99
N GLY A 218 9.24 -7.60 11.05
CA GLY A 218 9.80 -8.16 12.29
C GLY A 218 11.05 -7.43 12.78
N ALA A 219 11.24 -7.33 14.10
CA ALA A 219 12.34 -6.53 14.67
C ALA A 219 13.74 -7.02 14.25
N GLU A 220 13.98 -8.34 14.28
CA GLU A 220 15.27 -8.93 13.87
C GLU A 220 15.55 -8.66 12.38
N SER A 221 14.54 -8.80 11.52
CA SER A 221 14.64 -8.51 10.09
C SER A 221 14.88 -7.02 9.82
N ARG A 222 14.25 -6.12 10.58
CA ARG A 222 14.48 -4.67 10.48
C ARG A 222 15.90 -4.31 10.90
N MET A 223 16.37 -4.84 12.02
CA MET A 223 17.75 -4.62 12.50
C MET A 223 18.79 -5.18 11.51
N LYS A 224 18.52 -6.33 10.88
CA LYS A 224 19.37 -6.91 9.83
C LYS A 224 19.42 -6.04 8.57
N SER A 225 18.29 -5.52 8.10
CA SER A 225 18.31 -4.59 6.97
C SER A 225 19.01 -3.29 7.33
N CYS A 226 18.81 -2.78 8.54
CA CYS A 226 19.49 -1.59 9.05
C CYS A 226 21.01 -1.76 9.02
N ILE A 227 21.55 -2.88 9.54
CA ILE A 227 23.01 -3.06 9.59
C ILE A 227 23.61 -3.21 8.18
N ASN A 228 22.88 -3.83 7.24
CA ASN A 228 23.32 -3.97 5.85
C ASN A 228 23.30 -2.64 5.08
N LEU A 229 22.45 -1.69 5.47
CA LEU A 229 22.44 -0.33 4.91
C LEU A 229 23.56 0.54 5.48
N LEU A 230 23.91 0.35 6.75
CA LEU A 230 24.90 1.17 7.44
C LEU A 230 26.33 0.65 7.30
N CYS A 231 26.53 -0.65 7.16
CA CYS A 231 27.85 -1.28 7.18
C CYS A 231 28.07 -2.15 5.95
N SER A 232 29.29 -2.12 5.41
CA SER A 232 29.73 -3.05 4.38
C SER A 232 29.92 -4.46 4.95
N SER A 233 29.81 -5.48 4.09
CA SER A 233 30.06 -6.88 4.47
C SER A 233 31.50 -7.09 4.97
N GLN A 234 32.46 -6.36 4.40
CA GLN A 234 33.86 -6.37 4.82
C GLN A 234 33.99 -5.91 6.26
N LEU A 235 33.42 -4.75 6.60
CA LEU A 235 33.44 -4.20 7.96
C LEU A 235 32.84 -5.21 8.97
N LEU A 236 31.69 -5.79 8.64
CA LEU A 236 31.00 -6.74 9.52
C LEU A 236 31.79 -8.03 9.77
N SER A 237 32.68 -8.41 8.86
CA SER A 237 33.55 -9.59 9.03
C SER A 237 34.72 -9.33 10.00
N GLU A 238 35.22 -8.09 10.03
CA GLU A 238 36.38 -7.69 10.83
C GLU A 238 35.99 -7.21 12.24
N VAL A 239 34.82 -6.56 12.36
CA VAL A 239 34.31 -6.00 13.61
C VAL A 239 34.09 -7.08 14.67
N LYS A 240 34.58 -6.82 15.88
CA LYS A 240 34.26 -7.61 17.07
C LYS A 240 33.18 -6.90 17.88
N TRP A 241 32.43 -7.67 18.65
CA TRP A 241 31.45 -7.12 19.58
C TRP A 241 32.09 -6.07 20.51
N SER A 242 33.33 -6.29 20.96
CA SER A 242 34.09 -5.33 21.77
C SER A 242 34.32 -3.96 21.12
N ASN A 243 34.25 -3.86 19.78
CA ASN A 243 34.34 -2.58 19.08
C ASN A 243 33.02 -1.80 19.09
N ILE A 244 31.89 -2.50 19.26
CA ILE A 244 30.54 -1.89 19.26
C ILE A 244 30.07 -1.61 20.69
N VAL A 245 30.53 -2.41 21.66
CA VAL A 245 30.22 -2.19 23.09
C VAL A 245 30.74 -0.83 23.50
N GLY A 246 29.82 0.11 23.73
CA GLY A 246 30.11 1.50 24.09
C GLY A 246 29.60 2.53 23.08
N LEU A 247 29.26 2.12 21.86
CA LEU A 247 28.66 2.97 20.83
C LEU A 247 27.15 3.10 21.06
N ASN A 248 26.79 3.84 22.11
CA ASN A 248 25.42 3.91 22.62
C ASN A 248 24.46 4.54 21.62
N ASN A 249 24.89 5.56 20.87
CA ASN A 249 24.05 6.24 19.91
C ASN A 249 23.78 5.34 18.72
N PHE A 250 24.81 4.67 18.23
CA PHE A 250 24.71 3.67 17.19
C PHE A 250 23.75 2.56 17.58
N LEU A 251 23.89 1.96 18.77
CA LEU A 251 22.97 0.91 19.25
C LEU A 251 21.53 1.43 19.44
N ASN A 252 21.35 2.68 19.83
CA ASN A 252 20.03 3.30 19.95
C ASN A 252 19.32 3.42 18.59
N VAL A 253 20.04 3.64 17.49
CA VAL A 253 19.43 3.62 16.14
C VAL A 253 18.74 2.28 15.87
N PHE A 254 19.40 1.16 16.19
CA PHE A 254 18.81 -0.18 16.01
C PHE A 254 17.61 -0.42 16.92
N LYS A 255 17.64 0.11 18.14
CA LYS A 255 16.49 0.06 19.05
C LYS A 255 15.28 0.79 18.47
N ILE A 256 15.49 1.97 17.89
CA ILE A 256 14.42 2.77 17.30
C ILE A 256 13.91 2.11 16.02
N VAL A 257 14.81 1.78 15.09
CA VAL A 257 14.48 1.20 13.78
C VAL A 257 13.87 -0.19 13.91
N GLY A 258 14.32 -1.00 14.87
CA GLY A 258 13.81 -2.33 15.12
C GLY A 258 12.42 -2.36 15.75
N LYS A 259 11.93 -1.25 16.32
CA LYS A 259 10.61 -1.20 16.95
C LYS A 259 9.50 -1.38 15.91
N THR A 260 8.53 -2.23 16.23
CA THR A 260 7.34 -2.46 15.41
C THR A 260 6.08 -2.29 16.27
N PRO A 261 4.87 -2.23 15.66
CA PRO A 261 3.63 -2.21 16.43
C PRO A 261 3.44 -3.44 17.33
N SER A 262 4.01 -4.58 16.93
CA SER A 262 3.88 -5.88 17.62
C SER A 262 5.03 -6.16 18.60
N GLU A 263 6.23 -5.59 18.38
CA GLU A 263 7.43 -5.95 19.13
C GLU A 263 8.14 -4.72 19.70
N HIS A 264 8.42 -4.77 20.99
CA HIS A 264 9.22 -3.75 21.67
C HIS A 264 10.69 -4.16 21.72
N VAL A 265 11.56 -3.35 21.12
CA VAL A 265 13.01 -3.60 21.13
C VAL A 265 13.66 -2.93 22.33
N THR A 266 14.38 -3.73 23.11
CA THR A 266 15.22 -3.28 24.24
C THR A 266 16.69 -3.26 23.83
N LEU A 267 17.55 -2.54 24.57
CA LEU A 267 18.99 -2.58 24.31
C LEU A 267 19.55 -4.01 24.45
N ASN A 268 19.08 -4.78 25.43
CA ASN A 268 19.51 -6.18 25.61
C ASN A 268 19.17 -7.06 24.38
N SER A 269 18.02 -6.84 23.74
CA SER A 269 17.70 -7.53 22.48
C SER A 269 18.60 -7.09 21.32
N VAL A 270 18.98 -5.81 21.26
CA VAL A 270 19.94 -5.31 20.26
C VAL A 270 21.32 -5.95 20.49
N ASP A 271 21.79 -6.01 21.74
CA ASP A 271 23.07 -6.64 22.09
C ASP A 271 23.12 -8.11 21.68
N ASN A 272 22.05 -8.86 22.00
CA ASN A 272 21.93 -10.27 21.61
C ASN A 272 21.92 -10.43 20.09
N PHE A 273 21.22 -9.54 19.39
CA PHE A 273 21.22 -9.51 17.92
C PHE A 273 22.63 -9.34 17.38
N PHE A 274 23.38 -8.32 17.80
CA PHE A 274 24.75 -8.07 17.30
C PHE A 274 25.70 -9.22 17.61
N ARG A 275 25.64 -9.80 18.82
CA ARG A 275 26.47 -10.96 19.19
C ARG A 275 26.22 -12.15 18.27
N LYS A 276 24.96 -12.47 17.98
CA LYS A 276 24.57 -13.55 17.06
C LYS A 276 24.98 -13.22 15.63
N HIS A 277 24.67 -12.00 15.17
CA HIS A 277 24.86 -11.57 13.79
C HIS A 277 26.35 -11.48 13.39
N LEU A 278 27.20 -10.84 14.20
CA LEU A 278 28.63 -10.75 13.93
C LEU A 278 29.31 -12.14 13.94
N THR A 279 28.86 -13.04 14.80
CA THR A 279 29.35 -14.43 14.83
C THR A 279 29.03 -15.15 13.53
N TYR A 280 27.82 -14.93 12.98
CA TYR A 280 27.41 -15.49 11.70
C TYR A 280 28.20 -14.91 10.53
N CYS A 281 28.36 -13.58 10.47
CA CYS A 281 29.13 -12.92 9.40
C CYS A 281 30.57 -13.43 9.31
N LYS A 282 31.22 -13.66 10.47
CA LYS A 282 32.58 -14.24 10.53
C LYS A 282 32.64 -15.66 9.97
N LYS A 283 31.71 -16.52 10.37
CA LYS A 283 31.63 -17.90 9.85
C LYS A 283 31.49 -17.89 8.33
N ARG A 284 30.61 -17.02 7.80
CA ARG A 284 30.39 -16.89 6.36
C ARG A 284 31.61 -16.39 5.60
N ALA A 285 32.34 -15.40 6.15
CA ALA A 285 33.56 -14.88 5.54
C ALA A 285 34.65 -15.97 5.42
N VAL A 286 34.83 -16.79 6.46
CA VAL A 286 35.80 -17.90 6.44
C VAL A 286 35.43 -18.98 5.41
N VAL A 287 34.15 -19.36 5.32
CA VAL A 287 33.68 -20.32 4.31
C VAL A 287 33.93 -19.80 2.89
N SER A 288 33.68 -18.51 2.65
CA SER A 288 33.92 -17.89 1.34
C SER A 288 35.40 -17.92 0.94
N LEU A 289 36.32 -17.73 1.90
CA LEU A 289 37.77 -17.77 1.65
C LEU A 289 38.30 -19.19 1.43
N ASN A 290 37.69 -20.20 2.07
CA ASN A 290 38.08 -21.59 1.88
C ASN A 290 37.58 -22.11 0.52
N SER A 291 36.39 -21.70 0.07
CA SER A 291 35.84 -22.09 -1.23
C SER A 291 36.61 -21.52 -2.43
N THR A 292 37.35 -20.43 -2.28
CA THR A 292 38.22 -19.90 -3.35
C THR A 292 39.55 -20.63 -3.42
N ARG A 293 40.11 -21.06 -2.28
CA ARG A 293 41.36 -21.84 -2.23
C ARG A 293 41.25 -23.22 -2.89
N ASP A 294 40.08 -23.86 -2.78
CA ASP A 294 39.85 -25.16 -3.43
C ASP A 294 39.74 -25.04 -4.96
N LYS A 295 39.37 -23.85 -5.49
CA LYS A 295 39.33 -23.61 -6.94
C LYS A 295 40.69 -23.26 -7.53
N ASP A 296 41.57 -22.64 -6.74
CA ASP A 296 42.94 -22.31 -7.17
C ASP A 296 43.90 -23.50 -7.06
N ALA A 297 43.52 -24.56 -6.31
CA ALA A 297 44.28 -25.80 -6.22
C ALA A 297 44.01 -26.79 -7.38
N GLU A 298 42.96 -26.55 -8.19
CA GLU A 298 42.56 -27.43 -9.30
C GLU A 298 42.87 -26.83 -10.69
N SER A 299 43.49 -25.63 -10.74
CA SER A 299 43.92 -24.97 -11.99
C SER A 299 45.40 -25.15 -12.34
N ASP A 300 46.19 -25.92 -11.58
CA ASP A 300 47.61 -26.18 -11.88
C ASP A 300 47.84 -27.48 -12.67
N VAL A 301 47.04 -27.71 -13.73
CA VAL A 301 47.42 -28.50 -14.90
C VAL A 301 46.66 -27.95 -16.10
N THR A 302 47.28 -27.07 -16.90
CA THR A 302 47.34 -27.13 -18.38
C THR A 302 48.03 -25.87 -18.90
N ILE A 303 49.28 -26.03 -19.34
CA ILE A 303 50.00 -25.06 -20.17
C ILE A 303 49.66 -25.38 -21.64
N HIS A 304 49.04 -24.45 -22.38
CA HIS A 304 49.58 -23.91 -23.65
C HIS A 304 48.59 -22.94 -24.35
N GLN A 305 49.08 -21.70 -24.52
CA GLN A 305 49.04 -20.77 -25.68
C GLN A 305 47.73 -20.16 -26.23
N GLU A 306 47.71 -18.82 -26.16
CA GLU A 306 47.39 -17.78 -27.18
C GLU A 306 46.06 -17.91 -27.97
N ASP A 307 45.20 -16.92 -28.14
CA ASP A 307 45.44 -15.49 -28.41
C ASP A 307 44.10 -14.70 -28.35
N SER A 308 44.19 -13.38 -28.25
CA SER A 308 43.20 -12.36 -28.70
C SER A 308 41.95 -11.95 -27.88
N SER A 309 41.91 -10.62 -27.67
CA SER A 309 40.78 -9.69 -27.59
C SER A 309 40.07 -9.47 -26.24
N ILE A 310 40.58 -8.43 -25.56
CA ILE A 310 39.96 -7.64 -24.49
C ILE A 310 38.72 -6.93 -25.04
N SER A 311 37.55 -7.14 -24.43
CA SER A 311 36.50 -6.11 -24.34
C SER A 311 35.68 -6.28 -23.07
N ALA A 312 35.41 -5.14 -22.42
CA ALA A 312 34.91 -5.01 -21.07
C ALA A 312 33.47 -5.51 -20.89
N ASN A 313 33.25 -6.39 -19.91
CA ASN A 313 31.93 -6.60 -19.30
C ASN A 313 32.01 -7.25 -17.91
N GLU A 314 32.78 -6.68 -16.97
CA GLU A 314 32.93 -7.24 -15.61
C GLU A 314 31.89 -6.73 -14.59
N ASN A 315 31.06 -5.75 -14.96
CA ASN A 315 30.07 -5.17 -14.02
C ASN A 315 28.69 -5.85 -14.03
N SER A 316 28.42 -6.75 -14.99
CA SER A 316 27.13 -7.45 -15.09
C SER A 316 27.13 -8.76 -14.28
N GLU A 317 28.27 -9.44 -14.20
CA GLU A 317 28.37 -10.75 -13.55
C GLU A 317 28.36 -10.66 -12.02
N PHE A 318 28.89 -9.56 -11.46
CA PHE A 318 28.91 -9.32 -10.01
C PHE A 318 27.52 -9.06 -9.41
N VAL A 319 26.59 -8.50 -10.19
CA VAL A 319 25.21 -8.25 -9.75
C VAL A 319 24.39 -9.55 -9.77
N GLU A 320 24.60 -10.41 -10.77
CA GLU A 320 23.88 -11.67 -10.91
C GLU A 320 24.35 -12.75 -9.91
N VAL A 321 25.64 -12.74 -9.54
CA VAL A 321 26.18 -13.62 -8.47
C VAL A 321 25.63 -13.23 -7.09
N ASN A 322 25.50 -11.94 -6.80
CA ASN A 322 24.89 -11.49 -5.54
C ASN A 322 23.40 -11.82 -5.46
N ARG A 323 22.65 -11.70 -6.56
CA ARG A 323 21.24 -12.08 -6.64
C ARG A 323 21.02 -13.59 -6.40
N ARG A 324 21.89 -14.44 -6.96
CA ARG A 324 21.84 -15.90 -6.75
C ARG A 324 22.24 -16.34 -5.34
N LEU A 325 23.10 -15.57 -4.67
CA LEU A 325 23.49 -15.82 -3.27
C LEU A 325 22.40 -15.39 -2.26
N GLU A 326 21.57 -14.40 -2.59
CA GLU A 326 20.39 -14.03 -1.80
C GLU A 326 19.27 -15.09 -1.91
N GLU A 327 19.04 -15.65 -3.10
CA GLU A 327 18.07 -16.73 -3.32
C GLU A 327 18.48 -18.03 -2.56
N ALA A 328 19.77 -18.37 -2.53
CA ALA A 328 20.27 -19.52 -1.77
C ALA A 328 20.17 -19.33 -0.24
N SER A 329 20.23 -18.09 0.23
CA SER A 329 20.08 -17.74 1.65
C SER A 329 18.64 -17.87 2.13
N ILE A 330 17.65 -17.70 1.25
CA ILE A 330 16.22 -17.89 1.58
C ILE A 330 15.87 -19.38 1.73
N ILE A 331 16.48 -20.25 0.93
CA ILE A 331 16.16 -21.69 0.92
C ILE A 331 16.66 -22.42 2.20
N MET A 332 17.73 -21.94 2.85
CA MET A 332 18.26 -22.61 4.04
C MET A 332 17.50 -22.31 5.35
N TYR A 333 16.59 -21.33 5.39
CA TYR A 333 15.77 -21.04 6.58
C TYR A 333 14.36 -21.66 6.51
N GLU A 334 13.93 -22.20 5.37
CA GLU A 334 12.65 -22.93 5.29
C GLU A 334 12.74 -24.39 5.79
N THR A 335 13.94 -24.96 5.89
CA THR A 335 14.13 -26.34 6.37
C THR A 335 14.11 -26.50 7.88
N ASP A 336 14.25 -25.43 8.67
CA ASP A 336 14.28 -25.49 10.15
C ASP A 336 12.94 -25.08 10.81
N ILE A 337 11.88 -24.86 10.02
CA ILE A 337 10.51 -24.56 10.53
C ILE A 337 9.57 -25.78 10.41
N ILE A 338 10.07 -26.92 9.90
CA ILE A 338 9.36 -28.21 9.93
C ILE A 338 10.19 -29.22 10.71
N MET A 339 10.24 -29.06 12.04
CA MET A 339 10.37 -30.18 12.97
C MET A 339 9.76 -29.84 14.32
#